data_AF-A0A1M5TUQ5-F1
#
_entry.id   AF-A0A1M5TUQ5-F1
#
_cell.length_a   1.000
_cell.length_b   1.000
_cell.length_c   1.000
_cell.angle_alpha   90.00
_cell.angle_beta   90.00
_cell.angle_gamma   90.00
#
_symmetry.space_group_name_H-M   'P 1'
#
loop_
_entity.id
_entity.type
_entity.pdbx_description
1 polymer ?
#
loop_
_entity_poly.entity_id
_entity_poly.type
_entity_poly.pdbx_seq_one_letter_code
_entity_poly.pdbx_strand_id
1 'polypeptide(L)' 'MLVRIVNTKYNDSVIIEAETIEEIRRIAREEVEKRGWDIQDMYSEEVVS' A
#
# COMPACT_ATOMS: atom_id res chain seq x y z
N MET A 1 -2.43 12.19 4.34
CA MET A 1 -3.28 11.22 3.62
C MET A 1 -2.97 9.83 4.17
N LEU A 2 -3.98 9.01 4.37
CA LEU A 2 -3.83 7.65 4.90
C LEU A 2 -4.34 6.66 3.85
N VAL A 3 -3.47 5.76 3.37
CA VAL A 3 -3.80 4.77 2.34
C VAL A 3 -3.48 3.38 2.87
N ARG A 4 -4.42 2.45 2.73
CA ARG A 4 -4.21 1.04 3.01
C ARG A 4 -4.00 0.29 1.70
N ILE A 5 -2.91 -0.46 1.62
CA ILE A 5 -2.63 -1.38 0.52
C ILE A 5 -2.92 -2.78 1.04
N VAL A 6 -3.73 -3.54 0.30
CA VAL A 6 -4.18 -4.88 0.66
C VAL A 6 -3.66 -5.86 -0.36
N ASN A 7 -3.08 -6.97 0.11
CA ASN A 7 -2.75 -8.12 -0.71
C ASN A 7 -3.68 -9.29 -0.37
N THR A 8 -4.49 -9.72 -1.34
CA THR A 8 -5.51 -10.76 -1.12
C THR A 8 -4.92 -12.17 -1.08
N LYS A 9 -3.80 -12.41 -1.77
CA LYS A 9 -3.11 -13.70 -1.80
C LYS A 9 -2.50 -14.07 -0.45
N TYR A 10 -1.87 -13.10 0.22
CA TYR A 10 -1.26 -13.29 1.53
C TYR A 10 -2.19 -12.93 2.70
N ASN A 11 -3.38 -12.39 2.40
CA ASN A 11 -4.32 -11.85 3.38
C ASN A 11 -3.63 -10.87 4.36
N ASP A 12 -2.81 -9.98 3.81
CA ASP A 12 -1.99 -9.02 4.55
C ASP A 12 -2.25 -7.60 4.03
N SER A 13 -1.93 -6.59 4.83
CA SER A 13 -2.08 -5.19 4.45
C SER A 13 -1.08 -4.28 5.14
N VAL A 14 -0.75 -3.18 4.49
CA VAL A 14 0.08 -2.11 5.05
C VAL A 14 -0.66 -0.78 4.97
N ILE A 15 -0.56 0.03 6.02
CA ILE A 15 -1.09 1.39 6.07
C ILE A 15 0.07 2.35 5.90
N ILE A 16 -0.08 3.31 4.99
CA ILE A 16 0.91 4.33 4.67
C ILE A 16 0.30 5.69 4.95
N GLU A 17 1.01 6.49 5.73
CA GLU A 17 0.67 7.88 6.01
C GLU A 17 1.73 8.80 5.39
N ALA A 18 1.30 9.75 4.56
CA ALA A 18 2.17 10.79 4.02
C ALA A 18 1.39 12.05 3.63
N GLU A 19 2.11 13.15 3.44
CA GLU A 19 1.52 14.45 3.08
C GLU A 19 1.16 14.57 1.59
N THR A 20 1.85 13.83 0.71
CA THR A 20 1.69 13.92 -0.75
C THR A 20 1.47 12.56 -1.40
N ILE A 21 0.82 12.55 -2.57
CA ILE A 21 0.58 11.30 -3.34
C ILE A 21 1.88 10.69 -3.87
N GLU A 22 2.87 11.52 -4.21
CA GLU A 22 4.19 11.10 -4.65
C GLU A 22 4.90 10.29 -3.55
N GLU A 23 4.80 10.75 -2.31
CA GLU A 23 5.41 10.06 -1.18
C GLU A 23 4.67 8.76 -0.83
N ILE A 24 3.33 8.75 -0.89
CA ILE A 24 2.55 7.50 -0.80
C ILE A 24 3.03 6.49 -1.83
N ARG A 25 3.19 6.88 -3.10
CA ARG A 25 3.65 5.98 -4.17
C ARG A 25 5.06 5.45 -3.94
N ARG A 26 5.97 6.30 -3.45
CA ARG A 26 7.34 5.90 -3.11
C ARG A 26 7.33 4.84 -2.01
N ILE A 27 6.67 5.11 -0.89
CA ILE A 27 6.61 4.19 0.25
C ILE A 27 5.88 2.90 -0.15
N ALA A 28 4.78 3.00 -0.90
CA ALA A 28 4.03 1.85 -1.42
C ALA A 28 4.93 0.89 -2.21
N ARG A 29 5.73 1.43 -3.13
CA ARG A 29 6.65 0.63 -3.94
C ARG A 29 7.69 -0.08 -3.07
N GLU A 30 8.30 0.65 -2.13
CA GLU A 30 9.29 0.08 -1.20
C GLU A 30 8.68 -1.05 -0.34
N GLU A 31 7.46 -0.86 0.17
CA GLU A 31 6.78 -1.84 1.02
C GLU A 31 6.33 -3.09 0.23
N VAL A 32 5.86 -2.90 -1.01
CA VAL A 32 5.49 -3.99 -1.94
C VAL A 32 6.73 -4.81 -2.32
N GLU A 33 7.84 -4.16 -2.64
CA GLU A 33 9.09 -4.82 -3.01
C GLU A 33 9.69 -5.62 -1.85
N LYS A 34 9.75 -5.02 -0.64
CA LYS A 34 10.22 -5.73 0.57
C LYS A 34 9.42 -6.99 0.88
N ARG A 35 8.12 -7.00 0.57
CA ARG A 35 7.23 -8.14 0.84
C ARG A 35 7.16 -9.14 -0.31
N GLY A 36 7.75 -8.82 -1.47
CA GLY A 36 7.64 -9.66 -2.67
C GLY A 36 6.18 -9.79 -3.13
N TRP A 37 5.38 -8.73 -2.97
CA TRP A 37 3.99 -8.73 -3.40
C TRP A 37 3.87 -8.52 -4.91
N ASP A 38 2.99 -9.30 -5.54
CA ASP A 38 2.62 -9.10 -6.94
C ASP A 38 1.51 -8.07 -7.04
N ILE A 39 1.61 -7.16 -8.02
CA ILE A 39 0.63 -6.12 -8.27
C ILE A 39 -0.75 -6.64 -8.69
N GLN A 40 -0.79 -7.85 -9.27
CA GLN A 40 -2.06 -8.47 -9.66
C GLN A 40 -2.91 -8.91 -8.47
N ASP A 41 -2.29 -9.13 -7.30
CA ASP A 41 -2.94 -9.60 -6.08
C ASP A 41 -3.30 -8.45 -5.12
N MET A 42 -3.23 -7.20 -5.58
CA MET A 42 -3.31 -6.02 -4.73
C MET A 42 -4.37 -5.00 -5.12
N TYR A 43 -4.87 -4.28 -4.12
CA TYR A 43 -5.63 -3.05 -4.30
C TYR A 43 -5.30 -2.06 -3.17
N SER A 44 -5.61 -0.79 -3.39
CA SER A 44 -5.44 0.28 -2.40
C SER A 44 -6.74 0.98 -2.11
N GLU A 45 -6.95 1.35 -0.85
CA GLU A 45 -8.10 2.13 -0.39
C GLU A 45 -7.63 3.32 0.45
N GLU A 46 -8.31 4.47 0.29
CA GLU A 46 -8.10 5.60 1.18
C GLU A 46 -8.78 5.30 2.51
N VAL A 47 -8.04 5.47 3.61
CA VAL A 47 -8.57 5.29 4.95
C VAL A 47 -9.15 6.62 5.41
N VAL A 48 -10.45 6.76 5.23
CA VAL A 48 -11.20 7.91 5.75
C VAL A 48 -11.63 7.59 7.18
N SER A 49 -11.18 8.39 8.14
CA SER A 49 -11.64 8.33 9.53
C SER A 49 -12.95 9.07 9.73
#